data_AF-A0A9E1RTY6-F1
#
_entry.id   AF-A0A9E1RTY6-F1
#
_cell.length_a   1.000
_cell.length_b   1.000
_cell.length_c   1.000
_cell.angle_alpha   90.00
_cell.angle_beta   90.00
_cell.angle_gamma   90.00
#
_symmetry.space_group_name_H-M   'P 1'
#
loop_
_entity.id
_entity.type
_entity.pdbx_description
1 polymer ?
#
loop_
_entity_poly.entity_id
_entity_poly.type
_entity_poly.pdbx_seq_one_letter_code
_entity_poly.pdbx_strand_id
1 'polypeptide(L)'
;MEAFRTNEHGQHFLGNAHTLANFESAFWRSEMANNDSFEQWEEEGSLTSAQRANARWKQMLLEYEAPALDAAIDEELVAFIARRKSEMPDASY
;
A
#
# COMPACT_ATOMS: atom_id res chain seq x y z
N MET A 1 -6.15 -29.38 -9.08
CA MET A 1 -7.28 -30.28 -9.43
C MET A 1 -7.81 -31.07 -8.26
N GLU A 2 -6.98 -31.45 -7.28
CA GLU A 2 -7.43 -32.30 -6.16
C GLU A 2 -8.61 -31.72 -5.37
N ALA A 3 -8.58 -30.42 -5.06
CA ALA A 3 -9.69 -29.75 -4.36
C ALA A 3 -11.05 -29.98 -5.05
N PHE A 4 -11.10 -29.88 -6.38
CA PHE A 4 -12.34 -30.09 -7.14
C PHE A 4 -12.81 -31.54 -7.18
N ARG A 5 -11.90 -32.51 -7.00
CA ARG A 5 -12.23 -33.94 -7.01
C ARG A 5 -12.73 -34.43 -5.65
N THR A 6 -12.26 -33.82 -4.56
CA THR A 6 -12.53 -34.27 -3.20
C THR A 6 -13.58 -33.43 -2.48
N ASN A 7 -13.86 -32.22 -2.94
CA ASN A 7 -14.92 -31.40 -2.35
C ASN A 7 -16.30 -31.93 -2.76
N GLU A 8 -17.13 -32.23 -1.78
CA GLU A 8 -18.48 -32.75 -2.01
C GLU A 8 -19.35 -31.74 -2.75
N HIS A 9 -20.30 -32.24 -3.54
CA HIS A 9 -21.24 -31.40 -4.27
C HIS A 9 -22.11 -30.59 -3.31
N GLY A 10 -22.25 -29.29 -3.58
CA GLY A 10 -22.99 -28.37 -2.73
C GLY A 10 -22.20 -27.82 -1.52
N GLN A 11 -20.98 -28.29 -1.26
CA GLN A 11 -20.12 -27.75 -0.21
C GLN A 11 -19.26 -26.58 -0.70
N HIS A 12 -18.87 -25.69 0.22
CA HIS A 12 -17.97 -24.57 -0.08
C HIS A 12 -16.49 -24.95 0.08
N PHE A 13 -15.59 -24.18 -0.54
CA PHE A 13 -14.15 -24.43 -0.47
C PHE A 13 -13.43 -23.74 0.70
N LEU A 14 -14.13 -22.98 1.55
CA LEU A 14 -13.49 -22.17 2.60
C LEU A 14 -12.62 -23.01 3.55
N GLY A 15 -13.11 -24.17 3.99
CA GLY A 15 -12.38 -25.11 4.85
C GLY A 15 -11.58 -26.19 4.11
N ASN A 16 -11.50 -26.13 2.78
CA ASN A 16 -10.81 -27.16 2.00
C ASN A 16 -9.28 -27.04 2.23
N ALA A 17 -8.59 -28.19 2.32
CA ALA A 17 -7.15 -28.23 2.54
C ALA A 17 -6.35 -27.39 1.52
N HIS A 18 -6.80 -27.34 0.26
CA HIS A 18 -6.18 -26.49 -0.76
C HIS A 18 -6.34 -25.01 -0.43
N THR A 19 -7.53 -24.56 -0.02
CA THR A 19 -7.76 -23.16 0.34
C THR A 19 -6.89 -22.79 1.55
N LEU A 20 -6.90 -23.61 2.60
CA LEU A 20 -6.10 -23.36 3.81
C LEU A 20 -4.60 -23.30 3.51
N ALA A 21 -4.08 -24.18 2.67
CA ALA A 21 -2.66 -24.22 2.33
C ALA A 21 -2.19 -23.03 1.46
N ASN A 22 -3.10 -22.35 0.74
CA ASN A 22 -2.73 -21.32 -0.23
C ASN A 22 -3.26 -19.92 0.12
N PHE A 23 -4.19 -19.80 1.07
CA PHE A 23 -4.94 -18.57 1.33
C PHE A 23 -4.05 -17.35 1.63
N GLU A 24 -2.94 -17.55 2.34
CA GLU A 24 -2.05 -16.46 2.73
C GLU A 24 -1.24 -15.88 1.56
N SER A 25 -0.94 -16.69 0.53
CA SER A 25 -0.03 -16.31 -0.55
C SER A 25 -0.69 -16.18 -1.92
N ALA A 26 -1.86 -16.81 -2.13
CA ALA A 26 -2.53 -16.84 -3.43
C ALA A 26 -3.35 -15.58 -3.72
N PHE A 27 -3.64 -14.76 -2.71
CA PHE A 27 -4.44 -13.55 -2.85
C PHE A 27 -3.62 -12.32 -2.51
N TRP A 28 -3.62 -11.35 -3.42
CA TRP A 28 -3.20 -10.00 -3.08
C TRP A 28 -4.29 -9.33 -2.22
N ARG A 29 -3.93 -8.82 -1.06
CA ARG A 29 -4.84 -8.08 -0.18
C ARG A 29 -4.61 -6.60 -0.34
N SER A 30 -5.67 -5.87 -0.71
CA SER A 30 -5.60 -4.42 -0.79
C SER A 30 -5.46 -3.82 0.60
N GLU A 31 -4.50 -2.92 0.77
CA GLU A 31 -4.38 -2.08 1.99
C GLU A 31 -5.44 -0.96 2.05
N MET A 32 -6.23 -0.76 0.99
CA MET A 32 -7.09 0.42 0.83
C MET A 32 -8.58 0.11 0.62
N ALA A 33 -8.90 -1.06 0.08
CA ALA A 33 -10.27 -1.48 -0.14
C ALA A 33 -10.95 -1.78 1.20
N ASN A 34 -12.17 -1.26 1.38
CA ASN A 34 -13.08 -1.77 2.42
C ASN A 34 -13.94 -2.84 1.74
N ASN A 35 -13.93 -4.06 2.29
CA ASN A 35 -14.72 -5.20 1.80
C ASN A 35 -15.69 -5.69 2.88
N ASP A 36 -16.03 -4.83 3.83
CA ASP A 36 -16.95 -5.13 4.91
C ASP A 36 -18.39 -5.11 4.40
N SER A 37 -19.35 -5.51 5.24
CA SER A 37 -20.76 -5.37 4.90
C SER A 37 -21.16 -3.90 4.82
N PHE A 38 -22.29 -3.63 4.17
CA PHE A 38 -22.83 -2.27 4.10
C PHE A 38 -23.08 -1.68 5.49
N GLU A 39 -23.65 -2.49 6.40
CA GLU A 39 -24.02 -2.09 7.75
C GLU A 39 -22.77 -1.69 8.56
N GLN A 40 -21.70 -2.48 8.48
CA GLN A 40 -20.44 -2.15 9.16
C GLN A 40 -19.82 -0.88 8.57
N TRP A 41 -19.77 -0.76 7.24
CA TRP A 41 -19.27 0.45 6.58
C TRP A 41 -20.07 1.70 6.97
N GLU A 42 -21.39 1.57 7.13
CA GLU A 42 -22.27 2.65 7.58
C GLU A 42 -22.02 3.04 9.04
N GLU A 43 -21.94 2.06 9.94
CA GLU A 43 -21.62 2.27 11.36
C GLU A 43 -20.23 2.90 11.57
N GLU A 44 -19.26 2.57 10.70
CA GLU A 44 -17.90 3.13 10.69
C GLU A 44 -17.79 4.49 9.98
N GLY A 45 -18.92 5.13 9.65
CA GLY A 45 -18.97 6.50 9.15
C GLY A 45 -18.94 6.64 7.63
N SER A 46 -19.26 5.59 6.91
CA SER A 46 -19.51 5.60 5.46
C SER A 46 -18.37 6.20 4.63
N LEU A 47 -17.13 5.90 5.02
CA LEU A 47 -15.95 6.50 4.39
C LEU A 47 -15.84 6.10 2.92
N THR A 48 -15.70 7.09 2.06
CA THR A 48 -15.36 6.90 0.65
C THR A 48 -13.90 6.46 0.51
N SER A 49 -13.56 5.83 -0.63
CA SER A 49 -12.18 5.46 -0.94
C SER A 49 -11.22 6.66 -0.92
N ALA A 50 -11.68 7.85 -1.33
CA ALA A 50 -10.89 9.07 -1.30
C ALA A 50 -10.58 9.53 0.13
N GLN A 51 -11.54 9.44 1.05
CA GLN A 51 -11.33 9.76 2.47
C GLN A 51 -10.36 8.80 3.14
N ARG A 52 -10.50 7.48 2.89
CA ARG A 52 -9.54 6.49 3.39
C ARG A 52 -8.13 6.73 2.84
N ALA A 53 -8.00 7.00 1.54
CA ALA A 53 -6.73 7.36 0.92
C ALA A 53 -6.12 8.63 1.54
N ASN A 54 -6.95 9.62 1.85
CA ASN A 54 -6.50 10.86 2.48
C ASN A 54 -5.85 10.63 3.86
N ALA A 55 -6.47 9.78 4.68
CA ALA A 55 -5.93 9.41 5.97
C ALA A 55 -4.62 8.64 5.83
N ARG A 56 -4.56 7.66 4.92
CA ARG A 56 -3.38 6.81 4.72
C ARG A 56 -2.13 7.59 4.34
N TRP A 57 -2.19 8.49 3.35
CA TRP A 57 -0.97 9.22 2.94
C TRP A 57 -0.47 10.16 4.03
N LYS A 58 -1.36 10.75 4.83
CA LYS A 58 -0.98 11.59 5.97
C LYS A 58 -0.25 10.77 7.03
N GLN A 59 -0.77 9.57 7.32
CA GLN A 59 -0.11 8.63 8.22
C GLN A 59 1.26 8.21 7.67
N MET A 60 1.38 7.90 6.38
CA MET A 60 2.66 7.57 5.75
C MET A 60 3.70 8.68 5.91
N LEU A 61 3.31 9.95 5.76
CA LEU A 61 4.23 11.07 5.97
C LEU A 61 4.61 11.26 7.44
N LEU A 62 3.66 11.02 8.36
CA LEU A 62 3.93 11.11 9.80
C LEU A 62 4.90 10.03 10.28
N GLU A 63 4.79 8.83 9.71
CA GLU A 63 5.59 7.65 10.06
C GLU A 63 6.90 7.54 9.26
N TYR A 64 7.09 8.38 8.24
CA TYR A 64 8.25 8.30 7.36
C TYR A 64 9.52 8.69 8.10
N GLU A 65 10.47 7.76 8.14
CA GLU A 65 11.86 8.00 8.52
C GLU A 65 12.71 7.94 7.26
N ALA A 66 13.46 9.01 6.98
CA ALA A 66 14.37 9.02 5.84
C ALA A 66 15.47 7.96 6.03
N PRO A 67 15.75 7.12 5.02
CA PRO A 67 16.85 6.17 5.11
C PRO A 67 18.18 6.92 5.23
N ALA A 68 19.12 6.34 5.98
CA ALA A 68 20.42 6.96 6.19
C ALA A 68 21.15 7.18 4.84
N LEU A 69 21.65 8.39 4.66
CA LEU A 69 22.53 8.79 3.57
C LEU A 69 23.89 9.16 4.15
N ASP A 70 24.96 8.73 3.50
CA ASP A 70 26.32 9.11 3.90
C ASP A 70 26.48 10.64 3.81
N ALA A 71 27.01 11.24 4.87
CA ALA A 71 27.11 12.69 4.97
C ALA A 71 28.01 13.31 3.90
N ALA A 72 29.10 12.64 3.51
CA ALA A 72 29.98 13.16 2.46
C ALA A 72 29.28 13.12 1.10
N ILE A 73 28.48 12.08 0.84
CA ILE A 73 27.67 12.00 -0.38
C ILE A 73 26.60 13.10 -0.39
N ASP A 74 25.90 13.32 0.72
CA ASP A 74 24.88 14.39 0.81
C ASP A 74 25.50 15.78 0.56
N GLU A 75 26.65 16.06 1.17
CA GLU A 75 27.40 17.30 0.95
C GLU A 75 27.83 17.49 -0.51
N GLU A 76 28.34 16.44 -1.17
CA GLU A 76 28.71 16.47 -2.59
C GLU A 76 27.49 16.74 -3.49
N LEU A 77 26.35 16.11 -3.20
CA LEU A 77 25.09 16.33 -3.92
C LEU A 77 24.62 17.78 -3.77
N VAL A 78 24.63 18.32 -2.55
CA VAL A 78 24.26 19.72 -2.29
C VAL A 78 25.20 20.68 -3.02
N ALA A 79 26.51 20.44 -2.99
CA ALA A 79 27.50 21.28 -3.68
C ALA A 79 27.31 21.26 -5.21
N PHE A 80 27.06 20.08 -5.77
CA PHE A 80 26.75 19.94 -7.20
C PHE A 80 25.47 20.70 -7.58
N ILE A 81 24.38 20.55 -6.81
CA ILE A 81 23.11 21.24 -7.04
C ILE A 81 23.33 22.76 -7.00
N ALA A 82 24.04 23.27 -5.99
CA ALA A 82 24.33 24.70 -5.86
C ALA A 82 25.10 25.24 -7.06
N ARG A 83 26.16 24.54 -7.50
CA ARG A 83 26.92 24.92 -8.69
C ARG A 83 26.03 24.96 -9.93
N ARG A 84 25.24 23.92 -10.18
CA ARG A 84 24.35 23.85 -11.35
C ARG A 84 23.28 24.94 -11.35
N LYS A 85 22.71 25.26 -10.18
CA LYS A 85 21.77 26.39 -10.04
C LYS A 85 22.45 27.73 -10.32
N SER A 86 23.70 27.93 -9.91
CA SER A 86 24.42 29.19 -10.18
C SER A 86 24.75 29.41 -11.67
N GLU A 87 24.82 28.34 -12.46
CA GLU A 87 25.15 28.37 -13.89
C GLU A 87 23.92 28.67 -14.77
N MET A 88 22.71 28.76 -14.19
CA MET A 88 21.45 28.91 -14.93
C MET A 88 20.56 29.97 -14.25
N PRO A 89 19.89 30.86 -15.00
CA PRO A 89 18.89 31.74 -14.41
C PRO A 89 17.71 30.93 -13.88
N ASP A 90 17.11 31.38 -12.77
CA ASP A 90 15.91 30.76 -12.21
C ASP A 90 14.77 30.79 -13.24
N ALA A 91 14.17 29.63 -13.48
CA ALA A 91 13.01 29.51 -14.35
C ALA A 91 11.73 29.50 -13.49
N SER A 92 10.90 30.54 -13.64
CA SER A 92 9.51 30.50 -13.18
C SER A 92 8.66 29.81 -14.25
N TYR A 93 8.05 28.68 -13.91
CA TYR A 93 7.00 28.05 -14.71
C TYR A 93 5.64 28.32 -14.07
#